data_AF-R4JL77-F1
#
_entry.id   AF-R4JL77-F1
#
_cell.length_a   1.000
_cell.length_b   1.000
_cell.length_c   1.000
_cell.angle_alpha   90.00
_cell.angle_beta   90.00
_cell.angle_gamma   90.00
#
_symmetry.space_group_name_H-M   'P 1'
#
loop_
_entity.id
_entity.type
_entity.pdbx_description
1 polymer ?
#
loop_
_entity_poly.entity_id
_entity_poly.type
_entity_poly.pdbx_seq_one_letter_code
_entity_poly.pdbx_strand_id
1 'polypeptide(L)'
;MSALTTSQLATSATGFGIADRSAPSSLLRHGFQGLKPRSPAGGDATSLSVTTSARATPKQQRSVQRGSRRFPSVVVYATGAGMNVVFVGAEMAPWSKTGGLGDVLGGLPPAMAANGHRVMVISPRYDQYKDAWDTSVVAEIKVADRYERVRFFHCYKHGVDRVFIDHPSFLEKVWGKTGEKIYGPDTGVDYKDNQMRFSLLCQAALEAPRILNLNNNPYFKGTYGEDVVFVCNDWHTGPLASYLKNNYQPNGIYRNAKVAFCIHNISYQGRFAFEDYPELNLSERFRSSFDFIDGYDTPVEGRKINWMKAGILEADRVLTVSPYYAEELISGIARGCELDNIMRLTGITGIVNGMDVSEWDPSKDKYITAKYDATTAIEAKALNKEALQAEAGLPVDRKIPLIAFIGRLEEQKGPDVMAAAIPELMQEDVQIVLLGTGKKKFEKLLKSMEEKYPGKVRAVVKFNAPLAHLIMAGADVLAVPSRFEPCGLIQLQGMRYGTPCACASTGGLVDTVIEGKTGFHMGRLSVDCKVVEPSDVKKVAATLKRAIKVVGTPAYEEMVRNCMNQDLSWKGPAKNWENVLLGLGVAGSAPGIEGDEIAPLAKENVAAP
;
A
#
# COMPACT_ATOMS: atom_id res chain seq x y z
N MET A 1 -26.18 66.23 -15.31
CA MET A 1 -27.51 65.76 -15.70
C MET A 1 -27.88 64.59 -14.79
N SER A 2 -29.01 64.70 -14.08
CA SER A 2 -29.84 63.67 -13.40
C SER A 2 -29.10 62.48 -12.71
N ALA A 3 -28.95 62.40 -11.39
CA ALA A 3 -29.95 62.31 -10.29
C ALA A 3 -30.76 60.99 -10.27
N LEU A 4 -30.66 60.26 -9.14
CA LEU A 4 -31.71 59.62 -8.31
C LEU A 4 -31.02 58.63 -7.32
N THR A 5 -30.73 59.03 -6.06
CA THR A 5 -31.56 58.93 -4.81
C THR A 5 -31.59 57.53 -4.17
N THR A 6 -30.80 57.27 -3.11
CA THR A 6 -31.10 57.40 -1.64
C THR A 6 -32.10 56.40 -1.06
N SER A 7 -31.67 55.62 -0.04
CA SER A 7 -32.22 55.77 1.32
C SER A 7 -31.29 55.16 2.39
N GLN A 8 -31.15 55.90 3.49
CA GLN A 8 -30.65 55.46 4.79
C GLN A 8 -31.83 54.94 5.62
N LEU A 9 -31.59 54.04 6.59
CA LEU A 9 -31.81 54.35 8.02
C LEU A 9 -31.57 53.13 8.92
N ALA A 10 -31.07 53.45 10.10
CA ALA A 10 -30.72 52.55 11.19
C ALA A 10 -31.82 52.49 12.26
N THR A 11 -31.61 51.53 13.18
CA THR A 11 -32.12 51.42 14.57
C THR A 11 -33.57 50.98 14.81
N SER A 12 -33.73 49.88 15.54
CA SER A 12 -34.29 49.90 16.91
C SER A 12 -34.11 48.55 17.60
N ALA A 13 -33.85 48.61 18.89
CA ALA A 13 -33.75 47.50 19.82
C ALA A 13 -34.86 47.62 20.87
N THR A 14 -35.54 46.51 21.16
CA THR A 14 -36.37 46.17 22.34
C THR A 14 -36.76 44.69 22.12
N GLY A 15 -36.84 43.74 23.06
CA GLY A 15 -36.78 43.65 24.51
C GLY A 15 -37.53 42.36 24.93
N PHE A 16 -37.18 41.78 26.09
CA PHE A 16 -37.84 40.65 26.81
C PHE A 16 -37.59 39.22 26.28
N GLY A 17 -37.21 38.19 27.05
CA GLY A 17 -37.08 38.01 28.50
C GLY A 17 -37.84 36.76 28.98
N ILE A 18 -37.14 35.82 29.64
CA ILE A 18 -37.63 34.81 30.63
C ILE A 18 -38.30 33.55 30.00
N ALA A 19 -38.10 32.28 30.40
CA ALA A 19 -37.51 31.66 31.60
C ALA A 19 -36.85 30.30 31.28
N ASP A 20 -35.80 30.01 32.04
CA ASP A 20 -35.17 28.71 32.23
C ASP A 20 -35.89 27.93 33.34
N ARG A 21 -36.10 26.61 33.17
CA ARG A 21 -36.57 25.70 34.22
C ARG A 21 -35.98 24.28 34.03
N SER A 22 -35.03 23.97 34.91
CA SER A 22 -34.89 22.72 35.68
C SER A 22 -34.73 21.37 34.96
N ALA A 23 -33.52 20.80 35.10
CA ALA A 23 -33.14 19.39 35.01
C ALA A 23 -33.80 18.50 36.12
N PRO A 24 -33.42 17.22 36.33
CA PRO A 24 -32.87 16.16 35.46
C PRO A 24 -33.70 14.85 35.56
N SER A 25 -33.46 13.85 34.70
CA SER A 25 -33.90 12.46 34.98
C SER A 25 -32.78 11.44 34.77
N SER A 26 -32.50 10.76 35.87
CA SER A 26 -31.62 9.61 36.06
C SER A 26 -32.19 8.35 35.42
N LEU A 27 -31.38 7.60 34.68
CA LEU A 27 -31.67 6.22 34.32
C LEU A 27 -30.59 5.27 34.86
N LEU A 28 -30.92 4.76 36.05
CA LEU A 28 -30.79 3.39 36.54
C LEU A 28 -29.77 2.47 35.83
N ARG A 29 -28.68 2.20 36.56
CA ARG A 29 -27.90 0.97 36.47
C ARG A 29 -28.67 -0.16 37.16
N HIS A 30 -29.03 -1.21 36.43
CA HIS A 30 -29.35 -2.51 37.03
C HIS A 30 -28.14 -3.44 36.92
N GLY A 31 -27.63 -3.85 38.07
CA GLY A 31 -26.66 -4.93 38.18
C GLY A 31 -27.33 -6.28 38.01
N PHE A 32 -26.64 -7.19 37.32
CA PHE A 32 -26.91 -8.61 37.39
C PHE A 32 -25.78 -9.29 38.17
N GLN A 33 -26.13 -9.80 39.35
CA GLN A 33 -25.32 -10.73 40.11
C GLN A 33 -25.47 -12.13 39.52
N GLY A 34 -24.33 -12.82 39.40
CA GLY A 34 -24.14 -14.20 39.85
C GLY A 34 -24.76 -15.30 39.00
N LEU A 35 -23.89 -16.14 38.42
CA LEU A 35 -23.98 -17.61 38.50
C LEU A 35 -22.60 -18.20 38.13
N LYS A 36 -21.99 -18.89 39.09
CA LYS A 36 -20.78 -19.71 38.90
C LYS A 36 -21.15 -21.11 38.36
N PRO A 37 -20.18 -21.83 37.77
CA PRO A 37 -20.43 -23.00 36.93
C PRO A 37 -20.48 -24.32 37.72
N ARG A 38 -21.16 -25.33 37.16
CA ARG A 38 -21.05 -26.73 37.56
C ARG A 38 -20.47 -27.55 36.41
N SER A 39 -19.26 -28.06 36.63
CA SER A 39 -18.77 -29.31 36.05
C SER A 39 -19.21 -30.50 36.93
N PRO A 40 -19.11 -31.73 36.40
CA PRO A 40 -18.21 -32.66 37.05
C PRO A 40 -17.31 -33.45 36.09
N ALA A 41 -16.16 -33.86 36.63
CA ALA A 41 -15.22 -34.89 36.17
C ALA A 41 -15.93 -36.24 35.89
N GLY A 42 -15.40 -37.26 35.20
CA GLY A 42 -14.05 -37.70 34.81
C GLY A 42 -14.15 -39.25 34.68
N GLY A 43 -13.24 -39.92 33.96
CA GLY A 43 -13.14 -41.39 34.05
C GLY A 43 -12.61 -42.12 32.82
N ASP A 44 -11.46 -42.75 33.02
CA ASP A 44 -10.54 -43.49 32.16
C ASP A 44 -11.03 -44.67 31.29
N ALA A 45 -10.10 -45.05 30.40
CA ALA A 45 -10.00 -46.19 29.51
C ALA A 45 -10.32 -47.57 30.11
N THR A 46 -10.78 -48.50 29.27
CA THR A 46 -10.00 -49.70 28.84
C THR A 46 -10.79 -50.63 27.93
N SER A 47 -10.05 -51.28 27.04
CA SER A 47 -10.41 -52.31 26.08
C SER A 47 -10.91 -53.62 26.70
N LEU A 48 -11.80 -54.34 26.00
CA LEU A 48 -11.79 -55.81 25.95
C LEU A 48 -12.56 -56.34 24.72
N SER A 49 -11.89 -57.26 24.01
CA SER A 49 -12.26 -58.03 22.83
C SER A 49 -13.22 -59.19 23.12
N VAL A 50 -14.03 -59.66 22.16
CA VAL A 50 -14.17 -61.10 21.80
C VAL A 50 -14.60 -61.29 20.32
N THR A 51 -14.00 -62.32 19.73
CA THR A 51 -13.98 -62.92 18.38
C THR A 51 -15.26 -63.50 17.78
N THR A 52 -15.29 -63.61 16.43
CA THR A 52 -15.45 -64.82 15.55
C THR A 52 -16.00 -64.35 14.18
N SER A 53 -15.68 -64.85 12.98
CA SER A 53 -15.20 -66.15 12.46
C SER A 53 -14.61 -65.97 11.04
N ALA A 54 -13.87 -66.97 10.56
CA ALA A 54 -12.95 -66.91 9.42
C ALA A 54 -13.43 -67.63 8.15
N ARG A 55 -12.95 -67.17 6.97
CA ARG A 55 -12.43 -67.88 5.76
C ARG A 55 -12.66 -67.01 4.50
N ALA A 56 -11.80 -66.89 3.49
CA ALA A 56 -10.46 -67.42 3.20
C ALA A 56 -9.80 -66.61 2.06
N THR A 57 -8.48 -66.40 2.18
CA THR A 57 -7.38 -66.27 1.17
C THR A 57 -7.64 -65.67 -0.23
N PRO A 58 -6.71 -64.80 -0.71
CA PRO A 58 -5.62 -65.35 -1.52
C PRO A 58 -4.22 -64.69 -1.38
N LYS A 59 -3.22 -65.56 -1.59
CA LYS A 59 -1.95 -65.39 -2.30
C LYS A 59 -0.86 -64.44 -1.75
N GLN A 60 0.25 -65.09 -1.40
CA GLN A 60 1.60 -64.56 -1.24
C GLN A 60 2.00 -63.64 -2.42
N GLN A 61 2.53 -62.46 -2.09
CA GLN A 61 3.38 -61.71 -3.00
C GLN A 61 4.68 -61.31 -2.30
N ARG A 62 5.77 -61.64 -3.00
CA ARG A 62 7.17 -61.45 -2.64
C ARG A 62 7.51 -59.98 -2.41
N SER A 63 8.42 -59.78 -1.46
CA SER A 63 9.10 -58.52 -1.16
C SER A 63 9.70 -57.87 -2.40
N VAL A 64 9.30 -56.63 -2.68
CA VAL A 64 10.05 -55.71 -3.55
C VAL A 64 10.28 -54.43 -2.76
N GLN A 65 11.55 -54.17 -2.44
CA GLN A 65 12.02 -52.91 -1.88
C GLN A 65 11.61 -51.77 -2.80
N ARG A 66 10.75 -50.86 -2.32
CA ARG A 66 10.64 -49.51 -2.89
C ARG A 66 11.59 -48.61 -2.12
N GLY A 67 12.76 -48.36 -2.71
CA GLY A 67 13.66 -47.32 -2.25
C GLY A 67 12.94 -45.98 -2.22
N SER A 68 12.76 -45.42 -1.02
CA SER A 68 12.41 -44.03 -0.85
C SER A 68 13.62 -43.20 -1.26
N ARG A 69 13.62 -42.70 -2.51
CA ARG A 69 14.47 -41.56 -2.86
C ARG A 69 13.97 -40.37 -2.05
N ARG A 70 14.49 -40.23 -0.83
CA ARG A 70 14.56 -38.94 -0.16
C ARG A 70 15.42 -38.07 -1.06
N PHE A 71 14.79 -37.13 -1.76
CA PHE A 71 15.52 -35.98 -2.27
C PHE A 71 16.23 -35.35 -1.06
N PRO A 72 17.56 -35.16 -1.11
CA PRO A 72 18.21 -34.45 -0.03
C PRO A 72 17.56 -33.07 0.01
N SER A 73 16.96 -32.74 1.14
CA SER A 73 16.71 -31.35 1.50
C SER A 73 18.06 -30.66 1.39
N VAL A 74 18.25 -29.88 0.32
CA VAL A 74 19.45 -29.07 0.16
C VAL A 74 19.35 -28.00 1.24
N VAL A 75 19.97 -28.28 2.38
CA VAL A 75 20.27 -27.26 3.38
C VAL A 75 21.42 -26.47 2.77
N VAL A 76 21.09 -25.35 2.13
CA VAL A 76 22.09 -24.39 1.68
C VAL A 76 22.73 -23.79 2.93
N TYR A 77 24.02 -24.04 3.12
CA TYR A 77 24.82 -23.37 4.14
C TYR A 77 25.01 -21.91 3.71
N ALA A 78 24.21 -20.99 4.26
CA ALA A 78 24.47 -19.57 4.10
C ALA A 78 25.60 -19.14 5.05
N THR A 79 26.78 -18.90 4.48
CA THR A 79 27.79 -18.02 5.09
C THR A 79 27.20 -16.60 5.14
N GLY A 80 27.48 -15.80 6.18
CA GLY A 80 26.97 -14.42 6.37
C GLY A 80 27.45 -13.40 5.33
N ALA A 81 27.23 -13.67 4.05
CA ALA A 81 27.63 -12.88 2.88
C ALA A 81 26.38 -12.28 2.24
N GLY A 82 26.01 -11.09 2.67
CA GLY A 82 24.89 -10.31 2.16
C GLY A 82 24.95 -8.89 2.71
N MET A 83 24.30 -7.92 2.05
CA MET A 83 24.27 -6.53 2.53
C MET A 83 23.33 -6.35 3.73
N ASN A 84 23.58 -5.30 4.52
CA ASN A 84 22.64 -4.80 5.51
C ASN A 84 21.77 -3.72 4.84
N VAL A 85 20.47 -4.00 4.70
CA VAL A 85 19.50 -3.08 4.07
C VAL A 85 18.52 -2.59 5.12
N VAL A 86 18.37 -1.27 5.24
CA VAL A 86 17.46 -0.64 6.19
C VAL A 86 16.43 0.20 5.42
N PHE A 87 15.22 -0.33 5.29
CA PHE A 87 14.10 0.40 4.72
C PHE A 87 13.51 1.36 5.75
N VAL A 88 13.17 2.57 5.33
CA VAL A 88 12.50 3.56 6.17
C VAL A 88 11.28 4.09 5.44
N GLY A 89 10.14 4.17 6.11
CA GLY A 89 8.90 4.68 5.53
C GLY A 89 7.82 4.97 6.56
N ALA A 90 6.78 5.69 6.14
CA ALA A 90 5.65 6.03 7.01
C ALA A 90 4.61 4.89 7.11
N GLU A 91 4.61 3.92 6.21
CA GLU A 91 3.67 2.79 6.22
C GLU A 91 4.41 1.46 6.26
N MET A 92 3.79 0.43 6.84
CA MET A 92 4.31 -0.92 6.86
C MET A 92 3.15 -1.91 6.98
N ALA A 93 2.81 -2.63 5.91
CA ALA A 93 1.79 -3.67 5.99
C ALA A 93 2.26 -4.86 6.84
N PRO A 94 1.37 -5.48 7.65
CA PRO A 94 -0.06 -5.18 7.80
C PRO A 94 -0.40 -4.15 8.90
N TRP A 95 0.58 -3.51 9.53
CA TRP A 95 0.39 -2.64 10.70
C TRP A 95 -0.18 -1.26 10.37
N SER A 96 0.31 -0.64 9.30
CA SER A 96 -0.13 0.69 8.86
C SER A 96 -0.13 0.78 7.33
N LYS A 97 -1.28 1.13 6.74
CA LYS A 97 -1.47 1.12 5.29
C LYS A 97 -2.59 2.08 4.87
N THR A 98 -2.28 2.95 3.89
CA THR A 98 -3.29 3.76 3.18
C THR A 98 -3.30 3.48 1.68
N GLY A 99 -2.20 2.94 1.14
CA GLY A 99 -2.04 2.64 -0.27
C GLY A 99 -0.90 1.66 -0.52
N GLY A 100 -0.26 1.79 -1.69
CA GLY A 100 0.77 0.84 -2.13
C GLY A 100 2.12 0.96 -1.41
N LEU A 101 2.39 2.06 -0.71
CA LEU A 101 3.64 2.22 0.06
C LEU A 101 3.76 1.12 1.13
N GLY A 102 2.69 0.92 1.92
CA GLY A 102 2.64 -0.13 2.92
C GLY A 102 2.80 -1.54 2.33
N ASP A 103 2.26 -1.81 1.15
CA ASP A 103 2.42 -3.10 0.44
C ASP A 103 3.85 -3.36 0.01
N VAL A 104 4.53 -2.35 -0.55
CA VAL A 104 5.94 -2.48 -0.95
C VAL A 104 6.80 -2.78 0.27
N LEU A 105 6.64 -2.04 1.37
CA LEU A 105 7.37 -2.28 2.63
C LEU A 105 6.89 -3.53 3.38
N GLY A 106 5.74 -4.08 3.00
CA GLY A 106 5.27 -5.40 3.40
C GLY A 106 6.02 -6.52 2.67
N GLY A 107 6.11 -6.46 1.35
CA GLY A 107 6.54 -7.57 0.49
C GLY A 107 7.98 -7.54 -0.04
N LEU A 108 8.54 -6.37 -0.39
CA LEU A 108 9.93 -6.28 -0.88
C LEU A 108 10.97 -6.68 0.19
N PRO A 109 10.88 -6.21 1.46
CA PRO A 109 11.89 -6.55 2.46
C PRO A 109 12.00 -8.07 2.74
N PRO A 110 10.90 -8.84 2.89
CA PRO A 110 10.98 -10.30 2.99
C PRO A 110 11.63 -10.97 1.78
N ALA A 111 11.33 -10.52 0.55
CA ALA A 111 11.96 -11.07 -0.65
C ALA A 111 13.47 -10.79 -0.70
N MET A 112 13.90 -9.62 -0.23
CA MET A 112 15.33 -9.31 -0.06
C MET A 112 15.99 -10.15 1.05
N ALA A 113 15.28 -10.40 2.16
CA ALA A 113 15.77 -11.28 3.22
C ALA A 113 15.88 -12.74 2.74
N ALA A 114 14.95 -13.20 1.89
CA ALA A 114 15.00 -14.52 1.27
C ALA A 114 16.21 -14.71 0.35
N ASN A 115 16.72 -13.63 -0.25
CA ASN A 115 18.00 -13.62 -0.97
C ASN A 115 19.23 -13.67 -0.03
N GLY A 116 19.06 -13.75 1.30
CA GLY A 116 20.17 -13.89 2.25
C GLY A 116 20.75 -12.56 2.75
N HIS A 117 20.08 -11.43 2.52
CA HIS A 117 20.47 -10.15 3.09
C HIS A 117 19.96 -9.98 4.53
N ARG A 118 20.63 -9.14 5.32
CA ARG A 118 20.12 -8.72 6.62
C ARG A 118 19.23 -7.49 6.41
N VAL A 119 17.94 -7.63 6.67
CA VAL A 119 16.95 -6.61 6.28
C VAL A 119 16.16 -6.09 7.48
N MET A 120 16.16 -4.77 7.62
CA MET A 120 15.38 -4.03 8.61
C MET A 120 14.35 -3.15 7.93
N VAL A 121 13.18 -2.97 8.56
CA VAL A 121 12.20 -1.95 8.14
C VAL A 121 11.84 -1.10 9.36
N ILE A 122 11.90 0.22 9.20
CA ILE A 122 11.63 1.19 10.26
C ILE A 122 10.42 2.04 9.85
N SER A 123 9.38 2.05 10.68
CA SER A 123 8.23 2.94 10.53
C SER A 123 7.78 3.49 11.89
N PRO A 124 6.90 4.51 11.94
CA PRO A 124 6.30 4.91 13.20
C PRO A 124 5.35 3.84 13.77
N ARG A 125 5.17 3.88 15.09
CA ARG A 125 4.18 3.09 15.81
C ARG A 125 2.89 3.92 15.94
N TYR A 126 1.90 3.62 15.11
CA TYR A 126 0.63 4.35 15.12
C TYR A 126 -0.41 3.77 16.08
N ASP A 127 -0.30 2.49 16.42
CA ASP A 127 -1.19 1.80 17.36
C ASP A 127 -0.37 0.81 18.22
N GLN A 128 -1.00 0.26 19.26
CA GLN A 128 -0.40 -0.72 20.16
C GLN A 128 -0.38 -2.11 19.53
N TYR A 129 0.44 -2.28 18.49
CA TYR A 129 0.57 -3.53 17.75
C TYR A 129 0.87 -4.73 18.65
N LYS A 130 0.02 -5.74 18.59
CA LYS A 130 0.04 -6.91 19.47
C LYS A 130 1.32 -7.75 19.36
N ASP A 131 1.89 -7.84 18.17
CA ASP A 131 3.07 -8.65 17.85
C ASP A 131 4.38 -7.86 17.92
N ALA A 132 4.34 -6.59 18.33
CA ALA A 132 5.52 -5.75 18.55
C ALA A 132 5.83 -5.62 20.05
N TRP A 133 7.07 -5.92 20.44
CA TRP A 133 7.53 -5.83 21.83
C TRP A 133 8.47 -4.64 22.05
N ASP A 134 8.42 -4.04 23.23
CA ASP A 134 9.32 -2.94 23.60
C ASP A 134 10.76 -3.49 23.77
N THR A 135 11.73 -2.91 23.07
CA THR A 135 13.14 -3.31 23.19
C THR A 135 13.81 -2.77 24.46
N SER A 136 13.12 -1.89 25.20
CA SER A 136 13.65 -1.11 26.32
C SER A 136 14.75 -0.11 25.94
N VAL A 137 15.08 0.00 24.65
CA VAL A 137 16.06 0.97 24.14
C VAL A 137 15.35 2.30 23.89
N VAL A 138 16.02 3.38 24.32
CA VAL A 138 15.56 4.76 24.14
C VAL A 138 16.63 5.57 23.45
N ALA A 139 16.21 6.52 22.63
CA ALA A 139 17.07 7.57 22.10
C ALA A 139 16.43 8.94 22.37
N GLU A 140 17.26 9.96 22.46
CA GLU A 140 16.82 11.34 22.61
C GLU A 140 17.12 12.08 21.30
N ILE A 141 16.08 12.63 20.68
CA ILE A 141 16.15 13.23 19.34
C ILE A 141 15.88 14.72 19.44
N LYS A 142 16.73 15.53 18.81
CA LYS A 142 16.53 16.98 18.75
C LYS A 142 15.58 17.35 17.61
N VAL A 143 14.39 17.87 17.93
CA VAL A 143 13.44 18.39 16.94
C VAL A 143 13.01 19.79 17.36
N ALA A 144 13.15 20.76 16.44
CA ALA A 144 13.12 22.18 16.78
C ALA A 144 13.99 22.49 18.03
N ASP A 145 13.41 23.15 19.03
CA ASP A 145 14.07 23.53 20.28
C ASP A 145 14.02 22.43 21.37
N ARG A 146 13.36 21.29 21.13
CA ARG A 146 13.12 20.25 22.14
C ARG A 146 13.91 18.97 21.90
N TYR A 147 14.20 18.30 23.00
CA TYR A 147 14.69 16.93 22.99
C TYR A 147 13.51 16.00 23.26
N GLU A 148 13.17 15.19 22.27
CA GLU A 148 12.06 14.25 22.33
C GLU A 148 12.60 12.84 22.57
N ARG A 149 12.02 12.13 23.54
CA ARG A 149 12.42 10.76 23.87
C ARG A 149 11.61 9.77 23.04
N VAL A 150 12.29 8.95 22.24
CA VAL A 150 11.66 7.87 21.45
C VAL A 150 12.01 6.52 22.03
N ARG A 151 11.06 5.58 21.92
CA ARG A 151 11.29 4.16 22.20
C ARG A 151 11.28 3.36 20.91
N PHE A 152 11.97 2.24 20.92
CA PHE A 152 12.00 1.30 19.80
C PHE A 152 11.24 0.03 20.16
N PHE A 153 10.18 -0.26 19.40
CA PHE A 153 9.49 -1.54 19.45
C PHE A 153 10.00 -2.42 18.32
N HIS A 154 10.02 -3.74 18.52
CA HIS A 154 10.57 -4.69 17.57
C HIS A 154 9.62 -5.87 17.33
N CYS A 155 9.61 -6.37 16.11
CA CYS A 155 8.97 -7.60 15.68
C CYS A 155 9.86 -8.28 14.62
N TYR A 156 10.29 -9.51 14.86
CA TYR A 156 11.02 -10.30 13.87
C TYR A 156 10.06 -11.22 13.12
N LYS A 157 9.91 -11.01 11.80
CA LYS A 157 8.92 -11.74 11.01
C LYS A 157 9.39 -11.92 9.57
N HIS A 158 9.22 -13.14 9.02
CA HIS A 158 9.64 -13.51 7.66
C HIS A 158 11.10 -13.15 7.32
N GLY A 159 12.01 -13.35 8.28
CA GLY A 159 13.43 -13.05 8.08
C GLY A 159 13.81 -11.57 8.26
N VAL A 160 12.82 -10.69 8.49
CA VAL A 160 12.98 -9.23 8.55
C VAL A 160 12.87 -8.73 10.00
N ASP A 161 13.80 -7.87 10.42
CA ASP A 161 13.69 -7.11 11.66
C ASP A 161 12.82 -5.87 11.44
N ARG A 162 11.61 -5.85 11.99
CA ARG A 162 10.67 -4.72 11.84
C ARG A 162 10.65 -3.90 13.11
N VAL A 163 11.01 -2.63 12.99
CA VAL A 163 11.16 -1.71 14.13
C VAL A 163 10.17 -0.57 14.01
N PHE A 164 9.50 -0.29 15.12
CA PHE A 164 8.51 0.76 15.22
C PHE A 164 8.98 1.86 16.17
N ILE A 165 8.95 3.10 15.68
CA ILE A 165 9.31 4.28 16.47
C ILE A 165 8.10 4.70 17.30
N ASP A 166 8.19 4.54 18.61
CA ASP A 166 7.15 4.88 19.56
C ASP A 166 7.37 6.29 20.13
N HIS A 167 6.36 7.13 19.94
CA HIS A 167 6.28 8.51 20.43
C HIS A 167 4.80 8.95 20.50
N PRO A 168 4.40 9.80 21.48
CA PRO A 168 3.03 10.32 21.57
C PRO A 168 2.49 10.92 20.26
N SER A 169 3.33 11.66 19.52
CA SER A 169 2.92 12.27 18.25
C SER A 169 2.46 11.30 17.16
N PHE A 170 2.80 10.00 17.28
CA PHE A 170 2.30 8.95 16.39
C PHE A 170 1.12 8.20 17.01
N LEU A 171 1.28 7.74 18.26
CA LEU A 171 0.33 6.84 18.93
C LEU A 171 -0.97 7.52 19.35
N GLU A 172 -0.94 8.80 19.71
CA GLU A 172 -2.13 9.53 20.20
C GLU A 172 -3.07 10.00 19.08
N LYS A 173 -2.63 9.90 17.83
CA LYS A 173 -3.36 10.44 16.66
C LYS A 173 -4.12 9.40 15.86
N VAL A 174 -3.80 8.13 16.06
CA VAL A 174 -4.33 7.03 15.26
C VAL A 174 -4.89 5.98 16.20
N TRP A 175 -6.21 5.83 16.24
CA TRP A 175 -6.85 4.76 16.99
C TRP A 175 -7.42 3.64 16.10
N GLY A 176 -7.08 2.40 16.44
CA GLY A 176 -7.55 1.20 15.74
C GLY A 176 -6.86 1.00 14.38
N LYS A 177 -7.13 -0.15 13.75
CA LYS A 177 -6.43 -0.58 12.52
C LYS A 177 -6.38 0.45 11.37
N THR A 178 -7.32 1.39 11.31
CA THR A 178 -7.26 2.64 10.51
C THR A 178 -8.43 3.57 10.89
N GLY A 179 -8.83 3.66 12.17
CA GLY A 179 -9.99 4.47 12.58
C GLY A 179 -9.79 5.97 12.33
N GLU A 180 -8.55 6.43 12.51
CA GLU A 180 -8.05 7.78 12.22
C GLU A 180 -6.91 7.69 11.18
N LYS A 181 -6.68 8.72 10.37
CA LYS A 181 -5.78 8.63 9.20
C LYS A 181 -4.35 9.03 9.59
N ILE A 182 -3.38 8.30 9.04
CA ILE A 182 -1.94 8.39 9.38
C ILE A 182 -1.38 9.82 9.24
N TYR A 183 -1.81 10.52 8.19
CA TYR A 183 -1.23 11.80 7.75
C TYR A 183 -2.04 13.02 8.20
N GLY A 184 -3.29 12.84 8.61
CA GLY A 184 -4.19 13.95 8.91
C GLY A 184 -5.56 13.49 9.41
N PRO A 185 -6.37 14.38 10.02
CA PRO A 185 -7.70 14.01 10.49
C PRO A 185 -8.64 13.69 9.33
N ASP A 186 -8.48 14.39 8.20
CA ASP A 186 -9.35 14.30 7.04
C ASP A 186 -8.59 14.09 5.73
N THR A 187 -9.28 13.60 4.70
CA THR A 187 -8.64 13.35 3.40
C THR A 187 -8.39 14.70 2.73
N GLY A 188 -7.13 15.01 2.45
CA GLY A 188 -6.72 16.30 1.91
C GLY A 188 -6.44 17.37 2.97
N VAL A 189 -6.43 17.01 4.27
CA VAL A 189 -6.03 17.90 5.37
C VAL A 189 -4.96 17.19 6.19
N ASP A 190 -3.74 17.69 6.15
CA ASP A 190 -2.60 17.14 6.90
C ASP A 190 -2.57 17.61 8.36
N TYR A 191 -1.99 16.81 9.25
CA TYR A 191 -1.64 17.30 10.59
C TYR A 191 -0.55 18.36 10.50
N LYS A 192 -0.71 19.45 11.27
CA LYS A 192 0.26 20.56 11.31
C LYS A 192 1.64 20.14 11.81
N ASP A 193 1.71 19.13 12.67
CA ASP A 193 2.96 18.63 13.23
C ASP A 193 3.64 17.54 12.37
N ASN A 194 3.18 17.32 11.12
CA ASN A 194 3.78 16.32 10.23
C ASN A 194 5.28 16.54 10.01
N GLN A 195 5.73 17.79 9.91
CA GLN A 195 7.15 18.10 9.77
C GLN A 195 7.96 17.58 10.96
N MET A 196 7.52 17.87 12.18
CA MET A 196 8.13 17.38 13.41
C MET A 196 8.09 15.85 13.50
N ARG A 197 6.92 15.24 13.23
CA ARG A 197 6.71 13.78 13.25
C ARG A 197 7.69 13.05 12.34
N PHE A 198 7.83 13.49 11.10
CA PHE A 198 8.66 12.78 10.14
C PHE A 198 10.15 13.16 10.25
N SER A 199 10.49 14.30 10.86
CA SER A 199 11.87 14.60 11.28
C SER A 199 12.30 13.64 12.38
N LEU A 200 11.41 13.40 13.36
CA LEU A 200 11.62 12.43 14.44
C LEU A 200 11.84 11.01 13.88
N LEU A 201 11.03 10.58 12.90
CA LEU A 201 11.20 9.30 12.22
C LEU A 201 12.58 9.19 11.55
N CYS A 202 12.99 10.18 10.77
CA CYS A 202 14.26 10.14 10.04
C CYS A 202 15.46 10.04 10.99
N GLN A 203 15.47 10.82 12.07
CA GLN A 203 16.56 10.81 13.03
C GLN A 203 16.58 9.52 13.86
N ALA A 204 15.42 9.05 14.35
CA ALA A 204 15.34 7.78 15.08
C ALA A 204 15.74 6.58 14.20
N ALA A 205 15.45 6.62 12.90
CA ALA A 205 15.85 5.58 11.95
C ALA A 205 17.38 5.49 11.75
N LEU A 206 18.11 6.59 11.94
CA LEU A 206 19.58 6.59 11.90
C LEU A 206 20.22 6.06 13.19
N GLU A 207 19.51 6.09 14.31
CA GLU A 207 19.97 5.50 15.57
C GLU A 207 19.84 3.98 15.57
N ALA A 208 18.70 3.46 15.10
CA ALA A 208 18.33 2.06 15.27
C ALA A 208 19.40 1.02 14.82
N PRO A 209 20.08 1.18 13.67
CA PRO A 209 21.09 0.19 13.22
C PRO A 209 22.30 0.07 14.17
N ARG A 210 22.59 1.12 14.93
CA ARG A 210 23.75 1.18 15.85
C ARG A 210 23.40 0.72 17.25
N ILE A 211 22.22 1.08 17.75
CA ILE A 211 21.90 0.93 19.18
C ILE A 211 21.06 -0.31 19.50
N LEU A 212 20.42 -0.92 18.51
CA LEU A 212 19.61 -2.13 18.72
C LEU A 212 20.44 -3.39 18.52
N ASN A 213 20.50 -4.23 19.56
CA ASN A 213 21.16 -5.52 19.52
C ASN A 213 20.15 -6.62 19.13
N LEU A 214 20.12 -6.99 17.84
CA LEU A 214 19.10 -7.87 17.26
C LEU A 214 19.70 -9.23 16.88
N ASN A 215 19.33 -10.26 17.63
CA ASN A 215 19.93 -11.60 17.54
C ASN A 215 18.99 -12.68 17.00
N ASN A 216 17.82 -12.29 16.49
CA ASN A 216 16.79 -13.19 16.00
C ASN A 216 17.22 -13.95 14.73
N ASN A 217 17.98 -13.30 13.85
CA ASN A 217 18.45 -13.91 12.61
C ASN A 217 19.51 -14.99 12.89
N PRO A 218 19.44 -16.19 12.29
CA PRO A 218 20.42 -17.26 12.52
C PRO A 218 21.81 -16.96 11.94
N TYR A 219 21.89 -16.14 10.88
CA TYR A 219 23.13 -15.86 10.14
C TYR A 219 23.80 -14.55 10.56
N PHE A 220 23.02 -13.60 11.09
CA PHE A 220 23.51 -12.28 11.52
C PHE A 220 23.18 -12.03 13.00
N LYS A 221 24.16 -11.57 13.78
CA LYS A 221 24.04 -11.32 15.22
C LYS A 221 24.53 -9.91 15.57
N GLY A 222 24.17 -9.42 16.74
CA GLY A 222 24.61 -8.11 17.22
C GLY A 222 23.82 -6.95 16.64
N THR A 223 24.44 -5.78 16.65
CA THR A 223 23.92 -4.57 15.98
C THR A 223 24.00 -4.70 14.46
N TYR A 224 23.26 -3.88 13.72
CA TYR A 224 23.36 -3.82 12.25
C TYR A 224 24.67 -3.17 11.81
N GLY A 225 25.20 -2.25 12.62
CA GLY A 225 26.48 -1.59 12.37
C GLY A 225 26.34 -0.37 11.47
N GLU A 226 27.43 -0.02 10.78
CA GLU A 226 27.57 1.23 10.02
C GLU A 226 27.70 1.03 8.50
N ASP A 227 28.00 -0.19 8.05
CA ASP A 227 28.03 -0.57 6.63
C ASP A 227 26.61 -0.97 6.19
N VAL A 228 25.80 0.06 5.95
CA VAL A 228 24.35 -0.06 5.71
C VAL A 228 23.95 0.65 4.42
N VAL A 229 23.04 0.03 3.67
CA VAL A 229 22.28 0.67 2.59
C VAL A 229 20.91 1.08 3.14
N PHE A 230 20.68 2.38 3.29
CA PHE A 230 19.37 2.90 3.64
C PHE A 230 18.49 3.02 2.38
N VAL A 231 17.26 2.57 2.48
CA VAL A 231 16.23 2.76 1.43
C VAL A 231 15.13 3.63 2.00
N CYS A 232 15.15 4.89 1.63
CA CYS A 232 14.16 5.90 2.03
C CYS A 232 12.98 5.88 1.07
N ASN A 233 11.76 5.82 1.60
CA ASN A 233 10.53 5.73 0.80
C ASN A 233 9.67 6.99 0.99
N ASP A 234 9.40 7.67 -0.14
CA ASP A 234 8.61 8.90 -0.24
C ASP A 234 9.10 10.08 0.62
N TRP A 235 8.42 11.22 0.46
CA TRP A 235 8.79 12.49 1.07
C TRP A 235 9.00 12.43 2.58
N HIS A 236 8.26 11.59 3.30
CA HIS A 236 8.37 11.40 4.75
C HIS A 236 9.79 11.09 5.23
N THR A 237 10.61 10.51 4.35
CA THR A 237 11.98 10.09 4.65
C THR A 237 13.03 10.86 3.83
N GLY A 238 12.61 11.87 3.07
CA GLY A 238 13.49 12.73 2.27
C GLY A 238 14.67 13.33 3.06
N PRO A 239 14.47 13.83 4.29
CA PRO A 239 15.56 14.41 5.07
C PRO A 239 16.61 13.43 5.58
N LEU A 240 16.39 12.11 5.54
CA LEU A 240 17.29 11.14 6.19
C LEU A 240 18.74 11.26 5.66
N ALA A 241 18.91 11.42 4.34
CA ALA A 241 20.23 11.61 3.75
C ALA A 241 20.92 12.90 4.26
N SER A 242 20.16 13.99 4.38
CA SER A 242 20.66 15.25 4.94
C SER A 242 21.07 15.08 6.41
N TYR A 243 20.28 14.39 7.23
CA TYR A 243 20.62 14.10 8.62
C TYR A 243 21.86 13.21 8.75
N LEU A 244 21.98 12.18 7.91
CA LEU A 244 23.13 11.28 7.85
C LEU A 244 24.41 12.08 7.56
N LYS A 245 24.38 12.96 6.56
CA LYS A 245 25.51 13.83 6.17
C LYS A 245 25.77 14.96 7.16
N ASN A 246 24.75 15.42 7.89
CA ASN A 246 24.90 16.51 8.85
C ASN A 246 25.48 16.05 10.19
N ASN A 247 24.92 14.98 10.76
CA ASN A 247 25.09 14.62 12.16
C ASN A 247 26.04 13.43 12.37
N TYR A 248 26.17 12.53 11.39
CA TYR A 248 26.89 11.26 11.57
C TYR A 248 28.22 11.25 10.83
N GLN A 249 28.20 11.51 9.52
CA GLN A 249 29.41 11.42 8.69
C GLN A 249 30.56 12.35 9.13
N PRO A 250 30.33 13.61 9.55
CA PRO A 250 31.40 14.47 10.05
C PRO A 250 32.08 13.93 11.32
N ASN A 251 31.35 13.11 12.09
CA ASN A 251 31.83 12.48 13.31
C ASN A 251 32.45 11.10 13.06
N GLY A 252 32.67 10.73 11.80
CA GLY A 252 33.28 9.45 11.41
C GLY A 252 32.32 8.26 11.43
N ILE A 253 31.03 8.48 11.65
CA ILE A 253 29.99 7.44 11.73
C ILE A 253 29.29 7.28 10.38
N TYR A 254 28.94 6.05 9.97
CA TYR A 254 28.24 5.77 8.71
C TYR A 254 29.00 6.27 7.46
N ARG A 255 30.33 6.32 7.51
CA ARG A 255 31.15 6.83 6.40
C ARG A 255 30.99 6.04 5.10
N ASN A 256 30.73 4.74 5.19
CA ASN A 256 30.51 3.86 4.06
C ASN A 256 29.03 3.70 3.70
N ALA A 257 28.11 4.19 4.55
CA ALA A 257 26.69 4.02 4.33
C ALA A 257 26.23 4.80 3.10
N LYS A 258 25.21 4.26 2.43
CA LYS A 258 24.64 4.83 1.20
C LYS A 258 23.13 4.94 1.35
N VAL A 259 22.55 5.95 0.71
CA VAL A 259 21.10 6.18 0.73
C VAL A 259 20.53 6.07 -0.68
N ALA A 260 19.62 5.11 -0.87
CA ALA A 260 18.73 5.06 -2.02
C ALA A 260 17.39 5.71 -1.66
N PHE A 261 16.90 6.62 -2.50
CA PHE A 261 15.61 7.28 -2.31
C PHE A 261 14.60 6.79 -3.34
N CYS A 262 13.52 6.16 -2.89
CA CYS A 262 12.46 5.59 -3.71
C CYS A 262 11.22 6.48 -3.71
N ILE A 263 10.84 6.93 -4.90
CA ILE A 263 9.62 7.70 -5.16
C ILE A 263 8.49 6.72 -5.48
N HIS A 264 7.51 6.59 -4.59
CA HIS A 264 6.29 5.81 -4.83
C HIS A 264 5.17 6.69 -5.40
N ASN A 265 5.17 7.98 -5.09
CA ASN A 265 4.21 8.93 -5.65
C ASN A 265 4.73 10.38 -5.66
N ILE A 266 4.96 10.94 -6.85
CA ILE A 266 5.48 12.30 -7.02
C ILE A 266 4.52 13.41 -6.56
N SER A 267 3.23 13.11 -6.40
CA SER A 267 2.23 14.12 -6.03
C SER A 267 2.36 14.62 -4.60
N TYR A 268 2.96 13.83 -3.70
CA TYR A 268 3.15 14.20 -2.30
C TYR A 268 4.64 14.44 -2.06
N GLN A 269 5.02 15.70 -1.90
CA GLN A 269 6.44 16.09 -1.88
C GLN A 269 6.92 16.61 -0.51
N GLY A 270 6.03 16.74 0.46
CA GLY A 270 6.34 17.38 1.75
C GLY A 270 6.70 18.86 1.54
N ARG A 271 5.74 19.63 1.03
CA ARG A 271 5.88 21.07 0.76
C ARG A 271 5.46 21.87 2.01
N PHE A 272 6.43 22.38 2.76
CA PHE A 272 6.23 23.13 4.01
C PHE A 272 6.59 24.61 3.85
N ALA A 273 6.20 25.44 4.81
CA ALA A 273 6.54 26.86 4.79
C ALA A 273 8.06 27.03 4.93
N PHE A 274 8.64 28.02 4.25
CA PHE A 274 10.10 28.15 4.19
C PHE A 274 10.71 28.57 5.53
N GLU A 275 9.95 29.35 6.29
CA GLU A 275 10.26 29.79 7.65
C GLU A 275 10.44 28.64 8.65
N ASP A 276 9.90 27.45 8.37
CA ASP A 276 9.96 26.31 9.28
C ASP A 276 11.29 25.54 9.18
N TYR A 277 12.20 25.91 8.27
CA TYR A 277 13.49 25.23 8.08
C TYR A 277 14.31 25.07 9.38
N PRO A 278 14.41 26.08 10.27
CA PRO A 278 15.14 25.94 11.53
C PRO A 278 14.63 24.80 12.41
N GLU A 279 13.35 24.41 12.30
CA GLU A 279 12.76 23.31 13.07
C GLU A 279 13.38 21.95 12.71
N LEU A 280 14.00 21.84 11.54
CA LEU A 280 14.67 20.62 11.08
C LEU A 280 16.00 20.37 11.78
N ASN A 281 16.58 21.33 12.49
CA ASN A 281 17.92 21.20 13.09
C ASN A 281 19.02 20.78 12.09
N LEU A 282 18.88 21.15 10.81
CA LEU A 282 19.87 20.91 9.78
C LEU A 282 20.74 22.16 9.58
N SER A 283 22.03 21.95 9.31
CA SER A 283 22.96 23.02 8.96
C SER A 283 22.47 23.81 7.74
N GLU A 284 22.85 25.09 7.68
CA GLU A 284 22.62 26.01 6.56
C GLU A 284 22.93 25.40 5.19
N ARG A 285 24.00 24.61 5.09
CA ARG A 285 24.49 24.05 3.82
C ARG A 285 23.48 23.19 3.07
N PHE A 286 22.49 22.59 3.77
CA PHE A 286 21.46 21.77 3.15
C PHE A 286 20.23 22.58 2.72
N ARG A 287 20.11 23.85 3.11
CA ARG A 287 18.91 24.65 2.84
C ARG A 287 18.59 24.74 1.36
N SER A 288 19.60 24.88 0.50
CA SER A 288 19.44 24.90 -0.96
C SER A 288 18.83 23.62 -1.53
N SER A 289 19.08 22.47 -0.90
CA SER A 289 18.48 21.19 -1.30
C SER A 289 16.98 21.17 -0.97
N PHE A 290 16.55 21.83 0.10
CA PHE A 290 15.13 21.97 0.48
C PHE A 290 14.42 23.14 -0.22
N ASP A 291 15.14 24.18 -0.63
CA ASP A 291 14.57 25.40 -1.21
C ASP A 291 13.83 25.09 -2.53
N PHE A 292 12.59 25.54 -2.63
CA PHE A 292 11.70 25.23 -3.74
C PHE A 292 10.72 26.39 -3.97
N ILE A 293 10.48 26.71 -5.24
CA ILE A 293 9.45 27.66 -5.64
C ILE A 293 8.23 26.84 -6.05
N ASP A 294 7.19 26.91 -5.24
CA ASP A 294 5.94 26.17 -5.39
C ASP A 294 4.95 26.99 -6.22
N GLY A 295 4.25 26.35 -7.16
CA GLY A 295 3.21 26.99 -7.95
C GLY A 295 3.78 27.99 -8.96
N TYR A 296 4.91 27.66 -9.58
CA TYR A 296 5.50 28.46 -10.65
C TYR A 296 4.45 28.71 -11.76
N ASP A 297 4.29 29.97 -12.18
CA ASP A 297 3.28 30.39 -13.17
C ASP A 297 1.81 30.20 -12.70
N THR A 298 1.58 30.23 -11.38
CA THR A 298 0.24 30.24 -10.77
C THR A 298 0.08 31.43 -9.81
N PRO A 299 -1.14 31.91 -9.52
CA PRO A 299 -1.37 33.06 -8.65
C PRO A 299 -0.99 32.83 -7.17
N VAL A 300 -0.48 31.65 -6.81
CA VAL A 300 -0.06 31.27 -5.46
C VAL A 300 1.43 30.91 -5.40
N GLU A 301 2.24 31.46 -6.31
CA GLU A 301 3.69 31.28 -6.30
C GLU A 301 4.28 31.66 -4.94
N GLY A 302 5.05 30.75 -4.34
CA GLY A 302 5.63 30.97 -3.03
C GLY A 302 6.86 30.12 -2.77
N ARG A 303 7.81 30.70 -2.05
CA ARG A 303 8.99 29.96 -1.57
C ARG A 303 8.58 28.98 -0.48
N LYS A 304 9.00 27.73 -0.61
CA LYS A 304 8.67 26.60 0.27
C LYS A 304 9.90 25.75 0.55
N ILE A 305 9.79 24.92 1.57
CA ILE A 305 10.64 23.75 1.79
C ILE A 305 10.02 22.56 1.03
N ASN A 306 10.83 21.76 0.35
CA ASN A 306 10.41 20.54 -0.33
C ASN A 306 11.28 19.36 0.10
N TRP A 307 10.71 18.44 0.89
CA TRP A 307 11.44 17.29 1.45
C TRP A 307 11.80 16.25 0.40
N MET A 308 10.92 16.01 -0.58
CA MET A 308 11.20 15.09 -1.68
C MET A 308 12.35 15.61 -2.54
N LYS A 309 12.39 16.91 -2.83
CA LYS A 309 13.51 17.53 -3.54
C LYS A 309 14.83 17.31 -2.82
N ALA A 310 14.86 17.51 -1.49
CA ALA A 310 16.05 17.25 -0.69
C ALA A 310 16.44 15.76 -0.73
N GLY A 311 15.48 14.84 -0.62
CA GLY A 311 15.73 13.40 -0.75
C GLY A 311 16.33 13.00 -2.10
N ILE A 312 15.85 13.59 -3.19
CA ILE A 312 16.37 13.35 -4.55
C ILE A 312 17.80 13.88 -4.71
N LEU A 313 18.09 15.08 -4.21
CA LEU A 313 19.40 15.73 -4.35
C LEU A 313 20.47 15.11 -3.44
N GLU A 314 20.07 14.68 -2.24
CA GLU A 314 21.01 14.21 -1.23
C GLU A 314 21.22 12.68 -1.26
N ALA A 315 20.38 11.92 -1.95
CA ALA A 315 20.57 10.48 -2.11
C ALA A 315 21.74 10.11 -3.03
N ASP A 316 22.32 8.94 -2.81
CA ASP A 316 23.32 8.34 -3.70
C ASP A 316 22.69 7.71 -4.95
N ARG A 317 21.40 7.30 -4.86
CA ARG A 317 20.64 6.76 -5.98
C ARG A 317 19.15 7.06 -5.85
N VAL A 318 18.54 7.53 -6.94
CA VAL A 318 17.08 7.73 -7.02
C VAL A 318 16.39 6.56 -7.75
N LEU A 319 15.33 6.05 -7.14
CA LEU A 319 14.53 4.93 -7.62
C LEU A 319 13.06 5.33 -7.73
N THR A 320 12.31 4.61 -8.56
CA THR A 320 10.85 4.62 -8.54
C THR A 320 10.29 3.25 -8.92
N VAL A 321 8.97 3.12 -8.88
CA VAL A 321 8.24 1.85 -8.86
C VAL A 321 7.84 1.32 -10.25
N SER A 322 8.37 1.89 -11.33
CA SER A 322 8.11 1.46 -12.72
C SER A 322 9.09 2.10 -13.69
N PRO A 323 9.65 1.33 -14.66
CA PRO A 323 10.46 1.88 -15.75
C PRO A 323 9.75 2.97 -16.55
N TYR A 324 8.53 2.72 -17.01
CA TYR A 324 7.80 3.71 -17.82
C TYR A 324 7.46 4.96 -16.99
N TYR A 325 7.15 4.81 -15.70
CA TYR A 325 6.94 5.97 -14.83
C TYR A 325 8.23 6.77 -14.60
N ALA A 326 9.39 6.12 -14.52
CA ALA A 326 10.68 6.81 -14.46
C ALA A 326 10.89 7.70 -15.70
N GLU A 327 10.54 7.20 -16.89
CA GLU A 327 10.54 7.98 -18.14
C GLU A 327 9.52 9.13 -18.09
N GLU A 328 8.31 8.90 -17.57
CA GLU A 328 7.30 9.95 -17.42
C GLU A 328 7.76 11.07 -16.50
N LEU A 329 8.39 10.73 -15.38
CA LEU A 329 8.91 11.66 -14.38
C LEU A 329 9.94 12.62 -14.98
N ILE A 330 10.84 12.11 -15.83
CA ILE A 330 11.85 12.93 -16.53
C ILE A 330 11.34 13.56 -17.83
N SER A 331 10.07 13.35 -18.22
CA SER A 331 9.55 13.84 -19.51
C SER A 331 9.10 15.30 -19.49
N GLY A 332 8.82 15.89 -18.33
CA GLY A 332 8.49 17.31 -18.22
C GLY A 332 7.74 17.71 -16.94
N ILE A 333 7.63 19.02 -16.73
CA ILE A 333 7.11 19.67 -15.50
C ILE A 333 5.73 19.13 -15.09
N ALA A 334 4.81 18.96 -16.05
CA ALA A 334 3.44 18.52 -15.76
C ALA A 334 3.37 17.11 -15.14
N ARG A 335 4.36 16.25 -15.41
CA ARG A 335 4.41 14.87 -14.88
C ARG A 335 5.42 14.68 -13.76
N GLY A 336 6.53 15.40 -13.81
CA GLY A 336 7.49 15.45 -12.70
C GLY A 336 7.03 16.35 -11.55
N CYS A 337 5.88 17.02 -11.68
CA CYS A 337 5.30 17.92 -10.66
C CYS A 337 6.36 18.91 -10.15
N GLU A 338 6.96 19.64 -11.10
CA GLU A 338 8.01 20.66 -10.89
C GLU A 338 9.38 20.11 -10.41
N LEU A 339 9.55 18.79 -10.33
CA LEU A 339 10.83 18.13 -9.99
C LEU A 339 11.50 17.42 -11.18
N ASP A 340 10.93 17.49 -12.39
CA ASP A 340 11.42 16.80 -13.59
C ASP A 340 12.88 17.11 -13.91
N ASN A 341 13.26 18.39 -13.85
CA ASN A 341 14.63 18.82 -14.12
C ASN A 341 15.64 18.23 -13.13
N ILE A 342 15.26 18.12 -11.85
CA ILE A 342 16.16 17.59 -10.83
C ILE A 342 16.36 16.08 -11.04
N MET A 343 15.29 15.35 -11.35
CA MET A 343 15.39 13.91 -11.64
C MET A 343 16.17 13.60 -12.91
N ARG A 344 16.12 14.47 -13.93
CA ARG A 344 16.99 14.35 -15.13
C ARG A 344 18.47 14.44 -14.78
N LEU A 345 18.83 15.33 -13.85
CA LEU A 345 20.21 15.56 -13.44
C LEU A 345 20.77 14.41 -12.60
N THR A 346 19.96 13.86 -11.69
CA THR A 346 20.39 12.78 -10.79
C THR A 346 20.27 11.39 -11.41
N GLY A 347 19.42 11.23 -12.42
CA GLY A 347 19.11 9.96 -13.05
C GLY A 347 18.21 9.09 -12.15
N ILE A 348 17.20 8.46 -12.74
CA ILE A 348 16.21 7.66 -12.01
C ILE A 348 16.11 6.27 -12.61
N THR A 349 16.04 5.23 -11.78
CA THR A 349 15.76 3.86 -12.23
C THR A 349 14.39 3.44 -11.75
N GLY A 350 13.56 2.96 -12.67
CA GLY A 350 12.28 2.36 -12.36
C GLY A 350 12.37 0.85 -12.22
N ILE A 351 11.75 0.30 -11.17
CA ILE A 351 11.63 -1.16 -10.96
C ILE A 351 10.16 -1.45 -10.64
N VAL A 352 9.51 -2.26 -11.47
CA VAL A 352 8.10 -2.66 -11.29
C VAL A 352 7.93 -3.36 -9.93
N ASN A 353 6.86 -3.02 -9.21
CA ASN A 353 6.53 -3.69 -7.95
C ASN A 353 6.06 -5.13 -8.18
N GLY A 354 6.36 -6.01 -7.22
CA GLY A 354 5.64 -7.28 -7.06
C GLY A 354 4.36 -7.11 -6.24
N MET A 355 3.70 -8.23 -5.91
CA MET A 355 2.60 -8.26 -4.94
C MET A 355 2.76 -9.40 -3.93
N ASP A 356 2.06 -9.31 -2.79
CA ASP A 356 1.93 -10.44 -1.86
C ASP A 356 1.01 -11.52 -2.47
N VAL A 357 1.64 -12.54 -3.05
CA VAL A 357 0.97 -13.69 -3.67
C VAL A 357 0.40 -14.69 -2.66
N SER A 358 0.54 -14.45 -1.36
CA SER A 358 -0.06 -15.25 -0.28
C SER A 358 -1.32 -14.59 0.28
N GLU A 359 -1.34 -13.26 0.40
CA GLU A 359 -2.58 -12.51 0.67
C GLU A 359 -3.53 -12.62 -0.54
N TRP A 360 -3.01 -12.42 -1.75
CA TRP A 360 -3.77 -12.41 -2.99
C TRP A 360 -3.58 -13.72 -3.77
N ASP A 361 -4.22 -14.80 -3.30
CA ASP A 361 -4.16 -16.14 -3.92
C ASP A 361 -5.56 -16.74 -4.15
N PRO A 362 -6.13 -16.73 -5.37
CA PRO A 362 -7.46 -17.28 -5.63
C PRO A 362 -7.58 -18.78 -5.29
N SER A 363 -6.47 -19.51 -5.17
CA SER A 363 -6.49 -20.93 -4.79
C SER A 363 -6.64 -21.15 -3.28
N LYS A 364 -6.34 -20.14 -2.46
CA LYS A 364 -6.33 -20.22 -0.98
C LYS A 364 -7.16 -19.14 -0.30
N ASP A 365 -7.62 -18.13 -1.03
CA ASP A 365 -8.34 -16.98 -0.51
C ASP A 365 -9.56 -17.39 0.32
N LYS A 366 -9.68 -16.78 1.50
CA LYS A 366 -10.70 -17.06 2.51
C LYS A 366 -11.94 -16.18 2.38
N TYR A 367 -11.93 -15.18 1.51
CA TYR A 367 -13.01 -14.20 1.34
C TYR A 367 -13.90 -14.47 0.14
N ILE A 368 -13.48 -15.36 -0.77
CA ILE A 368 -14.21 -15.68 -2.00
C ILE A 368 -15.02 -16.97 -1.85
N THR A 369 -16.11 -17.07 -2.62
CA THR A 369 -17.06 -18.19 -2.57
C THR A 369 -16.46 -19.48 -3.14
N ALA A 370 -15.83 -19.38 -4.32
CA ALA A 370 -15.20 -20.50 -5.00
C ALA A 370 -13.71 -20.20 -5.21
N LYS A 371 -12.84 -21.06 -4.69
CA LYS A 371 -11.39 -21.01 -4.93
C LYS A 371 -11.04 -21.62 -6.27
N TYR A 372 -9.99 -21.13 -6.92
CA TYR A 372 -9.60 -21.58 -8.25
C TYR A 372 -8.14 -21.30 -8.58
N ASP A 373 -7.71 -21.95 -9.66
CA ASP A 373 -6.48 -21.69 -10.40
C ASP A 373 -6.81 -21.40 -11.87
N ALA A 374 -5.79 -21.23 -12.71
CA ALA A 374 -5.98 -20.95 -14.13
C ALA A 374 -6.76 -22.05 -14.89
N THR A 375 -6.79 -23.29 -14.39
CA THR A 375 -7.47 -24.41 -15.05
C THR A 375 -8.98 -24.38 -14.83
N THR A 376 -9.41 -23.89 -13.66
CA THR A 376 -10.81 -23.86 -13.20
C THR A 376 -11.42 -22.45 -13.16
N ALA A 377 -10.66 -21.43 -13.57
CA ALA A 377 -10.99 -20.03 -13.43
C ALA A 377 -12.38 -19.65 -13.98
N ILE A 378 -12.74 -20.08 -15.19
CA ILE A 378 -13.98 -19.63 -15.85
C ILE A 378 -15.23 -19.98 -15.02
N GLU A 379 -15.35 -21.24 -14.60
CA GLU A 379 -16.49 -21.70 -13.79
C GLU A 379 -16.48 -21.08 -12.39
N ALA A 380 -15.33 -21.04 -11.72
CA ALA A 380 -15.25 -20.50 -10.36
C ALA A 380 -15.47 -18.99 -10.31
N LYS A 381 -14.97 -18.24 -11.30
CA LYS A 381 -15.24 -16.80 -11.42
C LYS A 381 -16.72 -16.53 -11.67
N ALA A 382 -17.42 -17.38 -12.44
CA ALA A 382 -18.87 -17.25 -12.61
C ALA A 382 -19.62 -17.41 -11.27
N LEU A 383 -19.23 -18.37 -10.42
CA LEU A 383 -19.81 -18.53 -9.07
C LEU A 383 -19.49 -17.33 -8.16
N ASN A 384 -18.27 -16.82 -8.22
CA ASN A 384 -17.89 -15.61 -7.47
C ASN A 384 -18.60 -14.36 -7.99
N LYS A 385 -18.89 -14.27 -9.30
CA LYS A 385 -19.67 -13.20 -9.90
C LYS A 385 -21.10 -13.20 -9.37
N GLU A 386 -21.77 -14.35 -9.34
CA GLU A 386 -23.13 -14.48 -8.81
C GLU A 386 -23.19 -14.08 -7.33
N ALA A 387 -22.18 -14.48 -6.54
CA ALA A 387 -22.05 -14.05 -5.14
C ALA A 387 -21.81 -12.54 -5.01
N LEU A 388 -20.96 -11.95 -5.86
CA LEU A 388 -20.73 -10.51 -5.92
C LEU A 388 -22.00 -9.75 -6.28
N GLN A 389 -22.75 -10.21 -7.27
CA GLN A 389 -24.03 -9.61 -7.68
C GLN A 389 -25.03 -9.62 -6.53
N ALA A 390 -25.14 -10.74 -5.81
CA ALA A 390 -26.01 -10.85 -4.64
C ALA A 390 -25.59 -9.88 -3.51
N GLU A 391 -24.31 -9.84 -3.14
CA GLU A 391 -23.76 -8.93 -2.12
C GLU A 391 -23.92 -7.44 -2.52
N ALA A 392 -23.78 -7.14 -3.81
CA ALA A 392 -23.96 -5.82 -4.39
C ALA A 392 -25.44 -5.43 -4.59
N GLY A 393 -26.39 -6.33 -4.35
CA GLY A 393 -27.82 -6.08 -4.61
C GLY A 393 -28.14 -5.84 -6.09
N LEU A 394 -27.37 -6.44 -6.99
CA LEU A 394 -27.56 -6.41 -8.43
C LEU A 394 -28.32 -7.66 -8.90
N PRO A 395 -28.98 -7.64 -10.08
CA PRO A 395 -29.53 -8.83 -10.70
C PRO A 395 -28.47 -9.92 -10.85
N VAL A 396 -28.75 -11.10 -10.30
CA VAL A 396 -27.83 -12.25 -10.34
C VAL A 396 -27.98 -12.95 -11.68
N ASP A 397 -27.02 -12.73 -12.57
CA ASP A 397 -26.90 -13.38 -13.87
C ASP A 397 -25.44 -13.39 -14.33
N ARG A 398 -24.86 -14.59 -14.44
CA ARG A 398 -23.48 -14.79 -14.88
C ARG A 398 -23.19 -14.29 -16.29
N LYS A 399 -24.21 -14.18 -17.15
CA LYS A 399 -24.07 -13.76 -18.56
C LYS A 399 -23.85 -12.27 -18.71
N ILE A 400 -24.27 -11.46 -17.74
CA ILE A 400 -24.08 -10.01 -17.77
C ILE A 400 -22.60 -9.71 -17.47
N PRO A 401 -21.88 -8.98 -18.34
CA PRO A 401 -20.54 -8.52 -18.05
C PRO A 401 -20.52 -7.59 -16.83
N LEU A 402 -19.55 -7.78 -15.94
CA LEU A 402 -19.37 -6.99 -14.72
C LEU A 402 -18.04 -6.25 -14.75
N ILE A 403 -18.11 -4.92 -14.78
CA ILE A 403 -16.97 -4.02 -14.67
C ILE A 403 -16.77 -3.64 -13.20
N ALA A 404 -15.53 -3.70 -12.73
CA ALA A 404 -15.17 -3.25 -11.39
C ALA A 404 -14.28 -2.01 -11.44
N PHE A 405 -14.44 -1.11 -10.47
CA PHE A 405 -13.49 -0.05 -10.14
C PHE A 405 -13.13 -0.17 -8.65
N ILE A 406 -11.85 -0.20 -8.32
CA ILE A 406 -11.38 -0.16 -6.94
C ILE A 406 -10.26 0.88 -6.83
N GLY A 407 -10.41 1.85 -5.93
CA GLY A 407 -9.36 2.84 -5.71
C GLY A 407 -9.73 3.93 -4.72
N ARG A 408 -8.71 4.67 -4.27
CA ARG A 408 -8.92 5.92 -3.51
C ARG A 408 -9.71 6.89 -4.39
N LEU A 409 -10.73 7.54 -3.81
CA LEU A 409 -11.53 8.53 -4.50
C LEU A 409 -10.81 9.88 -4.48
N GLU A 410 -9.80 9.97 -5.34
CA GLU A 410 -9.00 11.17 -5.63
C GLU A 410 -8.81 11.34 -7.14
N GLU A 411 -8.48 12.55 -7.56
CA GLU A 411 -8.32 12.95 -8.96
C GLU A 411 -7.33 12.02 -9.71
N GLN A 412 -6.28 11.57 -9.02
CA GLN A 412 -5.29 10.61 -9.53
C GLN A 412 -5.95 9.38 -10.18
N LYS A 413 -6.98 8.82 -9.53
CA LYS A 413 -7.61 7.55 -9.91
C LYS A 413 -8.76 7.70 -10.92
N GLY A 414 -9.05 8.93 -11.33
CA GLY A 414 -10.11 9.24 -12.30
C GLY A 414 -11.53 8.77 -11.93
N PRO A 415 -11.99 8.80 -10.66
CA PRO A 415 -13.37 8.40 -10.32
C PRO A 415 -14.42 9.30 -10.98
N ASP A 416 -14.07 10.56 -11.24
CA ASP A 416 -14.85 11.53 -11.99
C ASP A 416 -14.96 11.18 -13.48
N VAL A 417 -13.85 10.78 -14.11
CA VAL A 417 -13.85 10.32 -15.51
C VAL A 417 -14.65 9.02 -15.64
N MET A 418 -14.47 8.09 -14.68
CA MET A 418 -15.25 6.85 -14.62
C MET A 418 -16.75 7.15 -14.52
N ALA A 419 -17.16 8.00 -13.58
CA ALA A 419 -18.55 8.38 -13.40
C ALA A 419 -19.15 9.06 -14.63
N ALA A 420 -18.37 9.90 -15.31
CA ALA A 420 -18.79 10.56 -16.55
C ALA A 420 -18.98 9.59 -17.73
N ALA A 421 -18.27 8.45 -17.73
CA ALA A 421 -18.40 7.41 -18.75
C ALA A 421 -19.59 6.45 -18.51
N ILE A 422 -20.09 6.35 -17.27
CA ILE A 422 -21.21 5.45 -16.91
C ILE A 422 -22.44 5.66 -17.82
N PRO A 423 -22.96 6.89 -18.05
CA PRO A 423 -24.13 7.08 -18.91
C PRO A 423 -24.00 6.48 -20.31
N GLU A 424 -22.80 6.49 -20.89
CA GLU A 424 -22.54 5.89 -22.19
C GLU A 424 -22.49 4.35 -22.12
N LEU A 425 -21.93 3.80 -21.04
CA LEU A 425 -21.88 2.35 -20.80
C LEU A 425 -23.26 1.76 -20.50
N MET A 426 -24.18 2.54 -19.92
CA MET A 426 -25.54 2.09 -19.60
C MET A 426 -26.41 1.84 -20.84
N GLN A 427 -25.92 2.19 -22.04
CA GLN A 427 -26.51 1.77 -23.33
C GLN A 427 -26.32 0.27 -23.59
N GLU A 428 -25.34 -0.35 -22.94
CA GLU A 428 -25.05 -1.78 -23.02
C GLU A 428 -25.72 -2.54 -21.87
N ASP A 429 -25.85 -3.85 -22.02
CA ASP A 429 -26.27 -4.73 -20.93
C ASP A 429 -25.07 -5.10 -20.06
N VAL A 430 -24.76 -4.25 -19.09
CA VAL A 430 -23.56 -4.33 -18.25
C VAL A 430 -23.87 -3.92 -16.82
N GLN A 431 -23.13 -4.48 -15.87
CA GLN A 431 -23.11 -4.06 -14.47
C GLN A 431 -21.78 -3.40 -14.10
N ILE A 432 -21.84 -2.44 -13.16
CA ILE A 432 -20.65 -1.74 -12.67
C ILE A 432 -20.65 -1.73 -11.13
N VAL A 433 -19.57 -2.23 -10.53
CA VAL A 433 -19.32 -2.16 -9.09
C VAL A 433 -18.15 -1.22 -8.82
N LEU A 434 -18.34 -0.21 -7.98
CA LEU A 434 -17.30 0.74 -7.61
C LEU A 434 -17.05 0.69 -6.10
N LEU A 435 -15.80 0.49 -5.68
CA LEU A 435 -15.38 0.43 -4.29
C LEU A 435 -14.27 1.47 -4.02
N GLY A 436 -14.49 2.34 -3.04
CA GLY A 436 -13.48 3.34 -2.69
C GLY A 436 -13.95 4.34 -1.65
N THR A 437 -13.00 5.00 -0.98
CA THR A 437 -13.24 6.12 -0.06
C THR A 437 -12.29 7.27 -0.40
N GLY A 438 -12.66 8.50 -0.04
CA GLY A 438 -11.81 9.66 -0.30
C GLY A 438 -12.56 10.98 -0.22
N LYS A 439 -12.38 11.85 -1.22
CA LYS A 439 -13.00 13.18 -1.22
C LYS A 439 -14.52 13.05 -1.35
N LYS A 440 -15.26 13.71 -0.44
CA LYS A 440 -16.74 13.63 -0.35
C LYS A 440 -17.47 13.97 -1.64
N LYS A 441 -16.91 14.87 -2.47
CA LYS A 441 -17.46 15.19 -3.79
C LYS A 441 -17.52 13.96 -4.72
N PHE A 442 -16.50 13.09 -4.69
CA PHE A 442 -16.46 11.89 -5.50
C PHE A 442 -17.32 10.77 -4.90
N GLU A 443 -17.33 10.64 -3.56
CA GLU A 443 -18.25 9.72 -2.88
C GLU A 443 -19.72 10.00 -3.28
N LYS A 444 -20.13 11.27 -3.25
CA LYS A 444 -21.45 11.73 -3.68
C LYS A 444 -21.68 11.49 -5.17
N LEU A 445 -20.68 11.76 -6.01
CA LEU A 445 -20.76 11.52 -7.45
C LEU A 445 -21.05 10.05 -7.77
N LEU A 446 -20.29 9.12 -7.17
CA LEU A 446 -20.50 7.69 -7.41
C LEU A 446 -21.87 7.22 -6.88
N LYS A 447 -22.29 7.69 -5.71
CA LYS A 447 -23.62 7.39 -5.15
C LYS A 447 -24.76 7.89 -6.03
N SER A 448 -24.63 9.08 -6.61
CA SER A 448 -25.62 9.60 -7.55
C SER A 448 -25.76 8.75 -8.83
N MET A 449 -24.69 8.06 -9.25
CA MET A 449 -24.74 7.15 -10.40
C MET A 449 -25.47 5.84 -10.06
N GLU A 450 -25.29 5.33 -8.84
CA GLU A 450 -26.08 4.19 -8.32
C GLU A 450 -27.57 4.53 -8.24
N GLU A 451 -27.92 5.71 -7.70
CA GLU A 451 -29.32 6.18 -7.62
C GLU A 451 -29.97 6.33 -9.00
N LYS A 452 -29.18 6.78 -10.00
CA LYS A 452 -29.66 6.99 -11.37
C LYS A 452 -29.83 5.68 -12.16
N TYR A 453 -29.04 4.65 -11.85
CA TYR A 453 -29.00 3.38 -12.59
C TYR A 453 -29.18 2.18 -11.65
N PRO A 454 -30.34 2.07 -10.96
CA PRO A 454 -30.60 0.98 -10.03
C PRO A 454 -30.57 -0.38 -10.76
N GLY A 455 -29.99 -1.39 -10.10
CA GLY A 455 -29.82 -2.72 -10.68
C GLY A 455 -28.74 -2.83 -11.76
N LYS A 456 -28.07 -1.74 -12.16
CA LYS A 456 -26.89 -1.78 -13.04
C LYS A 456 -25.62 -1.24 -12.38
N VAL A 457 -25.72 -0.23 -11.52
CA VAL A 457 -24.55 0.40 -10.88
C VAL A 457 -24.65 0.25 -9.37
N ARG A 458 -23.54 -0.14 -8.73
CA ARG A 458 -23.42 -0.19 -7.26
C ARG A 458 -22.17 0.54 -6.81
N ALA A 459 -22.32 1.56 -5.96
CA ALA A 459 -21.20 2.24 -5.31
C ALA A 459 -21.09 1.81 -3.83
N VAL A 460 -19.93 1.28 -3.44
CA VAL A 460 -19.62 0.92 -2.06
C VAL A 460 -18.56 1.88 -1.53
N VAL A 461 -19.01 2.90 -0.81
CA VAL A 461 -18.14 3.95 -0.25
C VAL A 461 -17.65 3.57 1.14
N LYS A 462 -16.82 2.53 1.21
CA LYS A 462 -16.26 1.99 2.46
C LYS A 462 -14.90 1.36 2.21
N PHE A 463 -14.06 1.34 3.23
CA PHE A 463 -12.93 0.42 3.27
C PHE A 463 -13.46 -0.98 3.60
N ASN A 464 -13.35 -1.93 2.67
CA ASN A 464 -13.84 -3.28 2.85
C ASN A 464 -12.94 -4.29 2.11
N ALA A 465 -11.92 -4.80 2.81
CA ALA A 465 -10.99 -5.76 2.23
C ALA A 465 -11.67 -7.06 1.76
N PRO A 466 -12.54 -7.73 2.55
CA PRO A 466 -13.26 -8.92 2.07
C PRO A 466 -14.02 -8.69 0.75
N LEU A 467 -14.70 -7.55 0.61
CA LEU A 467 -15.41 -7.22 -0.63
C LEU A 467 -14.45 -6.96 -1.79
N ALA A 468 -13.27 -6.38 -1.55
CA ALA A 468 -12.27 -6.18 -2.61
C ALA A 468 -11.80 -7.52 -3.20
N HIS A 469 -11.57 -8.54 -2.37
CA HIS A 469 -11.26 -9.90 -2.83
C HIS A 469 -12.39 -10.51 -3.66
N LEU A 470 -13.64 -10.38 -3.19
CA LEU A 470 -14.80 -10.87 -3.93
C LEU A 470 -14.99 -10.14 -5.27
N ILE A 471 -14.75 -8.83 -5.33
CA ILE A 471 -14.74 -8.06 -6.57
C ILE A 471 -13.68 -8.58 -7.53
N MET A 472 -12.45 -8.80 -7.06
CA MET A 472 -11.37 -9.32 -7.90
C MET A 472 -11.69 -10.69 -8.48
N ALA A 473 -12.34 -11.56 -7.70
CA ALA A 473 -12.74 -12.88 -8.18
C ALA A 473 -13.96 -12.85 -9.11
N GLY A 474 -14.94 -11.98 -8.86
CA GLY A 474 -16.22 -11.97 -9.55
C GLY A 474 -16.33 -11.02 -10.75
N ALA A 475 -15.46 -10.02 -10.87
CA ALA A 475 -15.46 -9.11 -12.02
C ALA A 475 -14.88 -9.76 -13.28
N ASP A 476 -15.37 -9.32 -14.44
CA ASP A 476 -14.79 -9.70 -15.74
C ASP A 476 -13.72 -8.70 -16.20
N VAL A 477 -13.95 -7.41 -15.92
CA VAL A 477 -13.04 -6.35 -16.35
C VAL A 477 -12.81 -5.40 -15.18
N LEU A 478 -11.54 -5.16 -14.87
CA LEU A 478 -11.15 -4.14 -13.91
C LEU A 478 -10.82 -2.83 -14.63
N ALA A 479 -11.62 -1.79 -14.39
CA ALA A 479 -11.42 -0.45 -14.94
C ALA A 479 -10.45 0.36 -14.06
N VAL A 480 -9.36 0.85 -14.67
CA VAL A 480 -8.34 1.68 -14.02
C VAL A 480 -8.09 2.96 -14.83
N PRO A 481 -9.03 3.93 -14.80
CA PRO A 481 -8.94 5.19 -15.56
C PRO A 481 -8.06 6.23 -14.84
N SER A 482 -6.89 5.83 -14.35
CA SER A 482 -5.99 6.73 -13.63
C SER A 482 -5.42 7.81 -14.56
N ARG A 483 -5.35 9.07 -14.08
CA ARG A 483 -4.66 10.16 -14.79
C ARG A 483 -3.15 9.95 -14.81
N PHE A 484 -2.62 9.43 -13.71
CA PHE A 484 -1.25 8.95 -13.57
C PHE A 484 -1.22 7.80 -12.56
N GLU A 485 -0.34 6.82 -12.79
CA GLU A 485 -0.26 5.62 -11.96
C GLU A 485 1.19 5.19 -11.82
N PRO A 486 1.88 5.54 -10.71
CA PRO A 486 3.31 5.26 -10.55
C PRO A 486 3.67 3.80 -10.84
N CYS A 487 2.93 2.86 -10.26
CA CYS A 487 2.99 1.45 -10.64
C CYS A 487 1.57 0.87 -10.77
N GLY A 488 0.78 1.05 -9.72
CA GLY A 488 -0.51 0.40 -9.55
C GLY A 488 -0.33 -1.01 -8.96
N LEU A 489 -1.16 -1.34 -7.98
CA LEU A 489 -1.27 -2.71 -7.43
C LEU A 489 -2.57 -3.39 -7.83
N ILE A 490 -3.61 -2.60 -8.11
CA ILE A 490 -4.96 -3.10 -8.33
C ILE A 490 -5.04 -3.95 -9.61
N GLN A 491 -4.31 -3.56 -10.65
CA GLN A 491 -4.22 -4.33 -11.90
C GLN A 491 -3.41 -5.61 -11.73
N LEU A 492 -2.37 -5.61 -10.88
CA LEU A 492 -1.64 -6.84 -10.55
C LEU A 492 -2.57 -7.81 -9.83
N GLN A 493 -3.30 -7.35 -8.81
CA GLN A 493 -4.30 -8.13 -8.09
C GLN A 493 -5.40 -8.65 -9.03
N GLY A 494 -5.89 -7.81 -9.95
CA GLY A 494 -6.83 -8.22 -10.99
C GLY A 494 -6.28 -9.36 -11.85
N MET A 495 -5.07 -9.21 -12.41
CA MET A 495 -4.44 -10.24 -13.23
C MET A 495 -4.22 -11.55 -12.45
N ARG A 496 -3.82 -11.47 -11.18
CA ARG A 496 -3.63 -12.64 -10.32
C ARG A 496 -4.91 -13.47 -10.13
N TYR A 497 -6.07 -12.81 -10.16
CA TYR A 497 -7.42 -13.40 -10.05
C TYR A 497 -8.06 -13.64 -11.43
N GLY A 498 -7.29 -13.52 -12.51
CA GLY A 498 -7.79 -13.73 -13.86
C GLY A 498 -8.85 -12.70 -14.27
N THR A 499 -8.73 -11.46 -13.79
CA THR A 499 -9.59 -10.32 -14.17
C THR A 499 -8.77 -9.36 -15.02
N PRO A 500 -8.91 -9.41 -16.36
CA PRO A 500 -8.23 -8.50 -17.26
C PRO A 500 -8.49 -7.03 -16.95
N CYS A 501 -7.49 -6.19 -17.20
CA CYS A 501 -7.57 -4.77 -16.86
C CYS A 501 -7.85 -3.90 -18.09
N ALA A 502 -8.87 -3.04 -18.01
CA ALA A 502 -9.06 -1.92 -18.92
C ALA A 502 -8.47 -0.66 -18.25
N CYS A 503 -7.29 -0.21 -18.68
CA CYS A 503 -6.50 0.79 -17.97
C CYS A 503 -6.12 2.00 -18.83
N ALA A 504 -5.92 3.14 -18.19
CA ALA A 504 -5.23 4.27 -18.81
C ALA A 504 -3.78 3.92 -19.16
N SER A 505 -3.26 4.48 -20.24
CA SER A 505 -1.88 4.25 -20.69
C SER A 505 -0.89 5.22 -20.02
N THR A 506 -0.61 4.98 -18.73
CA THR A 506 0.32 5.78 -17.91
C THR A 506 1.06 4.93 -16.89
N GLY A 507 2.30 5.32 -16.57
CA GLY A 507 3.18 4.69 -15.59
C GLY A 507 3.20 3.16 -15.66
N GLY A 508 3.16 2.48 -14.51
CA GLY A 508 3.29 1.02 -14.46
C GLY A 508 2.14 0.24 -15.10
N LEU A 509 1.01 0.88 -15.45
CA LEU A 509 -0.04 0.23 -16.24
C LEU A 509 0.45 -0.11 -17.65
N VAL A 510 1.35 0.72 -18.21
CA VAL A 510 1.99 0.45 -19.51
C VAL A 510 2.97 -0.71 -19.42
N ASP A 511 3.73 -0.80 -18.31
CA ASP A 511 4.67 -1.89 -18.10
C ASP A 511 3.97 -3.24 -17.83
N THR A 512 2.84 -3.22 -17.15
CA THR A 512 2.22 -4.44 -16.57
C THR A 512 1.02 -4.97 -17.35
N VAL A 513 0.30 -4.13 -18.09
CA VAL A 513 -0.87 -4.55 -18.87
C VAL A 513 -0.53 -4.54 -20.36
N ILE A 514 -0.67 -5.70 -21.01
CA ILE A 514 -0.31 -5.87 -22.42
C ILE A 514 -1.60 -6.02 -23.25
N GLU A 515 -1.83 -5.09 -24.18
CA GLU A 515 -3.03 -5.06 -25.04
C GLU A 515 -3.27 -6.43 -25.69
N GLY A 516 -4.49 -6.95 -25.55
CA GLY A 516 -4.91 -8.20 -26.17
C GLY A 516 -4.32 -9.47 -25.54
N LYS A 517 -3.40 -9.34 -24.57
CA LYS A 517 -2.87 -10.50 -23.81
C LYS A 517 -3.35 -10.52 -22.37
N THR A 518 -3.27 -9.40 -21.66
CA THR A 518 -3.65 -9.30 -20.24
C THR A 518 -4.63 -8.15 -19.95
N GLY A 519 -4.98 -7.37 -20.97
CA GLY A 519 -5.96 -6.30 -20.83
C GLY A 519 -6.10 -5.41 -22.05
N PHE A 520 -6.58 -4.19 -21.80
CA PHE A 520 -6.94 -3.19 -22.80
C PHE A 520 -6.49 -1.80 -22.34
N HIS A 521 -5.75 -1.09 -23.19
CA HIS A 521 -5.33 0.28 -23.02
C HIS A 521 -6.41 1.24 -23.53
N MET A 522 -6.73 2.24 -22.71
CA MET A 522 -7.64 3.34 -23.03
C MET A 522 -6.95 4.44 -23.83
N GLY A 523 -5.61 4.41 -23.88
CA GLY A 523 -4.82 5.58 -24.20
C GLY A 523 -4.60 6.44 -22.95
N ARG A 524 -3.83 7.51 -23.14
CA ARG A 524 -3.48 8.44 -22.06
C ARG A 524 -4.60 9.44 -21.82
N LEU A 525 -4.89 9.71 -20.56
CA LEU A 525 -5.84 10.74 -20.13
C LEU A 525 -5.12 12.06 -19.88
N SER A 526 -5.87 13.16 -19.83
CA SER A 526 -5.36 14.48 -19.46
C SER A 526 -4.79 14.47 -18.04
N VAL A 527 -3.62 15.08 -17.89
CA VAL A 527 -2.97 15.30 -16.59
C VAL A 527 -3.62 16.44 -15.80
N ASP A 528 -4.44 17.27 -16.45
CA ASP A 528 -5.20 18.30 -15.75
C ASP A 528 -6.28 17.66 -14.88
N CYS A 529 -6.03 17.64 -13.58
CA CYS A 529 -6.90 17.05 -12.59
C CYS A 529 -8.15 17.91 -12.28
N LYS A 530 -8.20 19.16 -12.75
CA LYS A 530 -9.34 20.07 -12.55
C LYS A 530 -10.41 19.90 -13.62
N VAL A 531 -10.05 19.32 -14.77
CA VAL A 531 -10.93 19.15 -15.93
C VAL A 531 -11.19 17.67 -16.16
N VAL A 532 -12.42 17.37 -16.59
CA VAL A 532 -12.79 16.07 -17.17
C VAL A 532 -12.98 16.30 -18.65
N GLU A 533 -11.96 15.93 -19.44
CA GLU A 533 -11.99 16.13 -20.88
C GLU A 533 -13.06 15.22 -21.54
N PRO A 534 -13.97 15.75 -22.36
CA PRO A 534 -14.96 14.93 -23.06
C PRO A 534 -14.31 13.85 -23.93
N SER A 535 -13.11 14.13 -24.46
CA SER A 535 -12.35 13.16 -25.23
C SER A 535 -11.84 11.98 -24.38
N ASP A 536 -11.58 12.20 -23.09
CA ASP A 536 -11.13 11.15 -22.16
C ASP A 536 -12.30 10.26 -21.74
N VAL A 537 -13.46 10.87 -21.49
CA VAL A 537 -14.70 10.13 -21.21
C VAL A 537 -15.01 9.16 -22.37
N LYS A 538 -14.89 9.63 -23.62
CA LYS A 538 -15.05 8.78 -24.81
C LYS A 538 -14.02 7.65 -24.88
N LYS A 539 -12.74 7.90 -24.57
CA LYS A 539 -11.69 6.86 -24.55
C LYS A 539 -12.01 5.76 -23.55
N VAL A 540 -12.42 6.14 -22.34
CA VAL A 540 -12.80 5.22 -21.25
C VAL A 540 -14.01 4.39 -21.66
N ALA A 541 -15.09 5.03 -22.10
CA ALA A 541 -16.31 4.35 -22.51
C ALA A 541 -16.07 3.41 -23.71
N ALA A 542 -15.38 3.87 -24.75
CA ALA A 542 -15.09 3.05 -25.93
C ALA A 542 -14.25 1.81 -25.60
N THR A 543 -13.25 1.95 -24.73
CA THR A 543 -12.40 0.84 -24.32
C THR A 543 -13.13 -0.17 -23.45
N LEU A 544 -13.96 0.29 -22.53
CA LEU A 544 -14.80 -0.59 -21.72
C LEU A 544 -15.83 -1.33 -22.59
N LYS A 545 -16.44 -0.67 -23.59
CA LYS A 545 -17.30 -1.31 -24.59
C LYS A 545 -16.55 -2.40 -25.38
N ARG A 546 -15.31 -2.15 -25.79
CA ARG A 546 -14.46 -3.18 -26.43
C ARG A 546 -14.23 -4.37 -25.48
N ALA A 547 -13.86 -4.10 -24.24
CA ALA A 547 -13.55 -5.14 -23.26
C ALA A 547 -14.76 -6.03 -22.97
N ILE A 548 -15.93 -5.45 -22.68
CA ILE A 548 -17.14 -6.24 -22.37
C ILE A 548 -17.65 -7.04 -23.57
N LYS A 549 -17.42 -6.56 -24.80
CA LYS A 549 -17.79 -7.31 -26.02
C LYS A 549 -16.94 -8.59 -26.20
N VAL A 550 -15.75 -8.63 -25.61
CA VAL A 550 -14.86 -9.80 -25.67
C VAL A 550 -15.21 -10.82 -24.58
N VAL A 551 -15.84 -10.42 -23.48
CA VAL A 551 -16.26 -11.32 -22.39
C VAL A 551 -17.14 -12.45 -22.94
N GLY A 552 -16.86 -13.68 -22.51
CA GLY A 552 -17.55 -14.89 -22.96
C GLY A 552 -17.06 -15.47 -24.29
N THR A 553 -16.11 -14.83 -24.98
CA THR A 553 -15.44 -15.41 -26.16
C THR A 553 -14.24 -16.27 -25.75
N PRO A 554 -13.78 -17.22 -26.59
CA PRO A 554 -12.57 -17.98 -26.31
C PRO A 554 -11.32 -17.10 -26.10
N ALA A 555 -11.25 -15.94 -26.77
CA ALA A 555 -10.15 -14.99 -26.60
C ALA A 555 -10.13 -14.36 -25.19
N TYR A 556 -11.30 -14.18 -24.56
CA TYR A 556 -11.37 -13.75 -23.16
C TYR A 556 -10.82 -14.82 -22.21
N GLU A 557 -11.16 -16.10 -22.43
CA GLU A 557 -10.64 -17.19 -21.59
C GLU A 557 -9.10 -17.28 -21.68
N GLU A 558 -8.54 -17.12 -22.87
CA GLU A 558 -7.09 -17.03 -23.06
C GLU A 558 -6.49 -15.82 -22.34
N MET A 559 -7.16 -14.67 -22.36
CA MET A 559 -6.72 -13.49 -21.61
C MET A 559 -6.74 -13.74 -20.09
N VAL A 560 -7.77 -14.40 -19.56
CA VAL A 560 -7.86 -14.83 -18.15
C VAL A 560 -6.68 -15.74 -17.79
N ARG A 561 -6.37 -16.75 -18.62
CA ARG A 561 -5.22 -17.65 -18.41
C ARG A 561 -3.90 -16.91 -18.44
N ASN A 562 -3.69 -16.05 -19.44
CA ASN A 562 -2.48 -15.23 -19.56
C ASN A 562 -2.27 -14.36 -18.32
N CYS A 563 -3.34 -13.73 -17.82
CA CYS A 563 -3.30 -12.95 -16.58
C CYS A 563 -2.78 -13.79 -15.40
N MET A 564 -3.34 -14.99 -15.18
CA MET A 564 -3.03 -15.85 -14.03
C MET A 564 -1.68 -16.58 -14.13
N ASN A 565 -1.15 -16.76 -15.33
CA ASN A 565 0.12 -17.47 -15.57
C ASN A 565 1.36 -16.58 -15.35
N GLN A 566 1.19 -15.29 -15.09
CA GLN A 566 2.29 -14.39 -14.80
C GLN A 566 2.85 -14.62 -13.39
N ASP A 567 4.18 -14.62 -13.27
CA ASP A 567 4.82 -14.46 -11.98
C ASP A 567 4.80 -12.99 -11.59
N LEU A 568 3.94 -12.66 -10.62
CA LEU A 568 3.76 -11.32 -10.07
C LEU A 568 4.26 -11.24 -8.62
N SER A 569 5.06 -12.22 -8.19
CA SER A 569 5.71 -12.23 -6.87
C SER A 569 6.81 -11.16 -6.77
N TRP A 570 7.36 -10.98 -5.58
CA TRP A 570 8.50 -10.11 -5.38
C TRP A 570 9.84 -10.74 -5.82
N LYS A 571 9.86 -12.02 -6.22
CA LYS A 571 11.10 -12.72 -6.60
C LYS A 571 11.88 -12.00 -7.71
N GLY A 572 11.21 -11.69 -8.83
CA GLY A 572 11.82 -10.97 -9.94
C GLY A 572 12.23 -9.53 -9.58
N PRO A 573 11.29 -8.69 -9.08
CA PRO A 573 11.60 -7.33 -8.66
C PRO A 573 12.71 -7.24 -7.61
N ALA A 574 12.75 -8.11 -6.60
CA ALA A 574 13.78 -8.08 -5.56
C ALA A 574 15.19 -8.28 -6.12
N LYS A 575 15.35 -9.10 -7.16
CA LYS A 575 16.64 -9.24 -7.86
C LYS A 575 17.06 -7.95 -8.57
N ASN A 576 16.11 -7.24 -9.18
CA ASN A 576 16.39 -5.94 -9.78
C ASN A 576 16.79 -4.90 -8.72
N TRP A 577 16.13 -4.90 -7.56
CA TRP A 577 16.50 -4.07 -6.42
C TRP A 577 17.91 -4.40 -5.92
N GLU A 578 18.20 -5.68 -5.67
CA GLU A 578 19.51 -6.16 -5.26
C GLU A 578 20.63 -5.65 -6.18
N ASN A 579 20.47 -5.79 -7.50
CA ASN A 579 21.46 -5.32 -8.47
C ASN A 579 21.76 -3.82 -8.34
N VAL A 580 20.73 -2.99 -8.13
CA VAL A 580 20.95 -1.55 -7.97
C VAL A 580 21.63 -1.24 -6.63
N LEU A 581 21.22 -1.88 -5.54
CA LEU A 581 21.78 -1.61 -4.21
C LEU A 581 23.24 -2.09 -4.12
N LEU A 582 23.61 -3.21 -4.74
CA LEU A 582 25.00 -3.66 -4.84
C LEU A 582 25.88 -2.67 -5.61
N GLY A 583 25.31 -2.01 -6.64
CA GLY A 583 25.99 -0.95 -7.39
C GLY A 583 26.38 0.27 -6.57
N LEU A 584 25.87 0.43 -5.34
CA LEU A 584 26.25 1.53 -4.43
C LEU A 584 27.62 1.33 -3.76
N GLY A 585 28.17 0.12 -3.79
CA GLY A 585 29.55 -0.16 -3.34
C GLY A 585 29.77 -0.05 -1.83
N VAL A 586 28.75 -0.24 -1.00
CA VAL A 586 28.90 -0.27 0.47
C VAL A 586 29.81 -1.43 0.87
N ALA A 587 30.75 -1.18 1.79
CA ALA A 587 31.71 -2.18 2.24
C ALA A 587 31.03 -3.44 2.79
N GLY A 588 31.59 -4.62 2.48
CA GLY A 588 31.03 -5.91 2.91
C GLY A 588 29.77 -6.35 2.17
N SER A 589 29.24 -5.55 1.23
CA SER A 589 28.08 -5.94 0.43
C SER A 589 28.47 -7.00 -0.59
N ALA A 590 27.72 -8.10 -0.59
CA ALA A 590 27.88 -9.20 -1.53
C ALA A 590 26.50 -9.60 -2.09
N PRO A 591 26.45 -10.12 -3.33
CA PRO A 591 25.25 -10.77 -3.83
C PRO A 591 24.79 -11.85 -2.86
N GLY A 592 23.50 -11.87 -2.63
CA GLY A 592 22.82 -12.87 -1.86
C GLY A 592 22.81 -14.23 -2.57
N ILE A 593 22.68 -15.30 -1.80
CA ILE A 593 22.48 -16.65 -2.36
C ILE A 593 20.98 -16.80 -2.62
N GLU A 594 20.61 -17.17 -3.85
CA GLU A 594 19.21 -17.32 -4.23
C GLU A 594 18.51 -18.36 -3.34
N GLY A 595 17.51 -17.91 -2.58
CA GLY A 595 16.64 -18.74 -1.76
C GLY A 595 15.19 -18.64 -2.23
N ASP A 596 14.36 -19.62 -1.85
CA ASP A 596 12.92 -19.53 -2.08
C ASP A 596 12.31 -18.40 -1.23
N GLU A 597 11.37 -17.65 -1.81
CA GLU A 597 10.64 -16.60 -1.10
C GLU A 597 9.97 -17.19 0.14
N ILE A 598 10.24 -16.63 1.32
CA ILE A 598 9.54 -17.01 2.55
C ILE A 598 8.14 -16.41 2.49
N ALA A 599 7.28 -17.03 1.69
CA ALA A 599 5.89 -16.65 1.53
C ALA A 599 5.17 -16.70 2.89
N PRO A 600 4.36 -15.68 3.24
CA PRO A 600 3.64 -15.68 4.51
C PRO A 600 2.73 -16.89 4.64
N LEU A 601 2.74 -17.54 5.81
CA LEU A 601 1.63 -18.41 6.17
C LEU A 601 0.39 -17.52 6.36
N ALA A 602 -0.72 -17.80 5.68
CA ALA A 602 -1.95 -16.98 5.70
C ALA A 602 -2.53 -16.71 7.11
N LYS A 603 -2.09 -17.46 8.14
CA LYS A 603 -2.43 -17.22 9.56
C LYS A 603 -1.64 -16.07 10.19
N GLU A 604 -0.47 -15.72 9.66
CA GLU A 604 0.41 -14.67 10.18
C GLU A 604 0.11 -13.29 9.58
N ASN A 605 -0.65 -13.22 8.46
CA ASN A 605 -1.12 -11.96 7.85
C ASN A 605 -2.34 -11.34 8.57
N VAL A 606 -2.80 -11.92 9.67
CA VAL A 606 -3.80 -11.29 10.52
C VAL A 606 -3.06 -10.52 11.59
N ALA A 607 -3.03 -9.18 11.49
CA ALA A 607 -2.91 -8.37 12.69
C ALA A 607 -4.04 -8.83 13.62
N ALA A 608 -3.74 -9.63 14.63
CA ALA A 608 -4.76 -10.02 15.58
C ALA A 608 -5.26 -8.73 16.25
N PRO A 609 -6.60 -8.53 16.32
CA PRO A 609 -7.19 -7.30 16.84
C PRO A 609 -6.68 -6.95 18.23
#